data_AF-A0A1G6YI27-F1
#
_entry.id   AF-A0A1G6YI27-F1
#
_cell.length_a   1.000
_cell.length_b   1.000
_cell.length_c   1.000
_cell.angle_alpha   90.00
_cell.angle_beta   90.00
_cell.angle_gamma   90.00
#
_symmetry.space_group_name_H-M   'P 1'
#
loop_
_entity.id
_entity.type
_entity.pdbx_description
1 polymer ?
#
loop_
_entity_poly.entity_id
_entity_poly.type
_entity_poly.pdbx_seq_one_letter_code
_entity_poly.pdbx_strand_id
1 'polypeptide(L)'
;MVLRGNTRTRFSVMADYDPNTLSRVLELFSIRGQDCDSVSARKTEEGFQWIELDCSDVDDHSASVLLNKVRQIITVKSARIETLVLRAAKLAA
;
A
#
# COMPACT_ATOMS: atom_id res chain seq x y z
N MET A 1 -10.83 -4.03 -15.56
CA MET A 1 -10.40 -3.04 -16.57
C MET A 1 -9.73 -1.92 -15.81
N VAL A 2 -8.39 -1.86 -15.82
CA VAL A 2 -7.63 -0.84 -15.08
C VAL A 2 -7.63 0.44 -15.93
N LEU A 3 -8.21 1.51 -15.40
CA LEU A 3 -8.15 2.84 -16.01
C LEU A 3 -6.75 3.40 -15.76
N ARG A 4 -5.78 3.02 -16.60
CA ARG A 4 -4.38 3.47 -16.52
C ARG A 4 -4.32 5.00 -16.40
N GLY A 5 -3.56 5.48 -15.42
CA GLY A 5 -3.34 6.90 -15.18
C GLY A 5 -4.41 7.67 -14.40
N ASN A 6 -5.51 7.04 -13.94
CA ASN A 6 -6.58 7.73 -13.18
C ASN A 6 -6.96 7.04 -11.86
N THR A 7 -6.28 5.96 -11.51
CA THR A 7 -6.52 5.19 -10.29
C THR A 7 -5.22 4.94 -9.55
N ARG A 8 -5.18 5.25 -8.26
CA ARG A 8 -4.10 4.84 -7.34
C ARG A 8 -4.62 3.78 -6.40
N THR A 9 -3.79 2.82 -6.09
CA THR A 9 -4.09 1.79 -5.11
C THR A 9 -3.30 2.08 -3.85
N ARG A 10 -4.02 2.34 -2.75
CA ARG A 10 -3.43 2.54 -1.43
C ARG A 10 -3.44 1.24 -0.65
N PHE A 11 -2.29 0.83 -0.17
CA PHE A 11 -2.14 -0.23 0.82
C PHE A 11 -1.92 0.41 2.17
N SER A 12 -2.80 0.14 3.13
CA SER A 12 -2.57 0.52 4.53
C SER A 12 -2.29 -0.72 5.36
N VAL A 13 -1.21 -0.69 6.11
CA VAL A 13 -0.73 -1.80 6.93
C VAL A 13 -0.55 -1.32 8.36
N MET A 14 -1.20 -2.01 9.29
CA MET A 14 -0.97 -1.86 10.73
C MET A 14 -0.15 -3.04 11.22
N ALA A 15 0.97 -2.75 11.87
CA ALA A 15 1.88 -3.76 12.33
C ALA A 15 2.50 -3.42 13.69
N ASP A 16 3.08 -4.42 14.34
CA ASP A 16 3.94 -4.20 15.50
C ASP A 16 5.14 -3.32 15.11
N TYR A 17 5.55 -2.44 16.03
CA TYR A 17 6.69 -1.55 15.83
C TYR A 17 8.00 -2.33 15.94
N ASP A 18 8.29 -3.12 14.91
CA ASP A 18 9.54 -3.86 14.72
C ASP A 18 10.38 -3.18 13.63
N PRO A 19 11.70 -2.96 13.85
CA PRO A 19 12.56 -2.25 12.91
C PRO A 19 12.57 -2.79 11.47
N ASN A 20 12.27 -4.09 11.30
CA ASN A 20 12.36 -4.75 10.00
C ASN A 20 11.02 -4.87 9.27
N THR A 21 9.90 -4.49 9.91
CA THR A 21 8.58 -4.66 9.30
C THR A 21 8.43 -3.83 8.03
N LEU A 22 8.87 -2.56 8.03
CA LEU A 22 8.81 -1.71 6.85
C LEU A 22 9.62 -2.31 5.70
N SER A 23 10.85 -2.76 5.95
CA SER A 23 11.71 -3.37 4.93
C SER A 23 11.06 -4.62 4.33
N ARG A 24 10.49 -5.51 5.16
CA ARG A 24 9.79 -6.72 4.70
C ARG A 24 8.57 -6.41 3.86
N VAL A 25 7.79 -5.39 4.24
CA VAL A 25 6.65 -4.94 3.43
C VAL A 25 7.16 -4.45 2.08
N LEU A 26 8.17 -3.59 2.03
CA LEU A 26 8.70 -3.03 0.77
C LEU A 26 9.31 -4.10 -0.14
N GLU A 27 10.03 -5.07 0.42
CA GLU A 27 10.62 -6.19 -0.35
C GLU A 27 9.54 -6.97 -1.13
N LEU A 28 8.35 -7.18 -0.57
CA LEU A 28 7.27 -7.88 -1.27
C LEU A 28 6.82 -7.15 -2.54
N PHE A 29 6.82 -5.81 -2.51
CA PHE A 29 6.46 -4.98 -3.65
C PHE A 29 7.60 -4.98 -4.68
N SER A 30 8.85 -4.81 -4.24
CA SER A 30 10.03 -4.82 -5.12
C SER A 30 10.24 -6.14 -5.84
N ILE A 31 10.08 -7.29 -5.15
CA ILE A 31 10.20 -8.63 -5.77
C ILE A 31 9.18 -8.85 -6.89
N ARG A 32 8.02 -8.17 -6.79
CA ARG A 32 6.95 -8.24 -7.79
C ARG A 32 7.07 -7.18 -8.88
N GLY A 33 8.12 -6.34 -8.85
CA GLY A 33 8.27 -5.23 -9.77
C GLY A 33 7.19 -4.17 -9.61
N GLN A 34 6.57 -4.08 -8.43
CA GLN A 34 5.57 -3.07 -8.14
C GLN A 34 6.24 -1.88 -7.47
N ASP A 35 6.43 -0.82 -8.26
CA ASP A 35 6.87 0.46 -7.72
C ASP A 35 5.67 1.24 -7.17
N CYS A 36 5.87 1.88 -6.03
CA CYS A 36 4.88 2.74 -5.39
C CYS A 36 5.37 4.19 -5.45
N ASP A 37 4.47 5.10 -5.78
CA ASP A 37 4.76 6.53 -5.94
C ASP A 37 5.10 7.20 -4.62
N SER A 38 4.51 6.69 -3.54
CA SER A 38 4.69 7.23 -2.19
C SER A 38 4.66 6.12 -1.17
N VAL A 39 5.54 6.24 -0.19
CA VAL A 39 5.61 5.38 0.99
C VAL A 39 5.69 6.28 2.21
N SER A 40 4.83 6.05 3.18
CA SER A 40 4.92 6.69 4.49
C SER A 40 4.84 5.64 5.58
N ALA A 41 5.58 5.85 6.67
CA ALA A 41 5.51 5.02 7.85
C ALA A 41 5.58 5.91 9.08
N ARG A 42 4.67 5.70 10.02
CA ARG A 42 4.63 6.43 11.29
C ARG A 42 4.33 5.50 12.45
N LYS A 43 4.76 5.89 13.63
CA LYS A 43 4.34 5.26 14.88
C LYS A 43 2.97 5.82 15.28
N THR A 44 2.03 4.98 15.64
CA THR A 44 0.72 5.37 16.18
C THR A 44 0.83 5.67 17.67
N GLU A 45 -0.17 6.35 18.24
CA GLU A 45 -0.23 6.64 19.69
C GLU A 45 -0.28 5.34 20.53
N GLU A 46 -0.86 4.29 19.97
CA GLU A 46 -0.95 2.95 20.58
C GLU A 46 0.36 2.16 20.50
N GLY A 47 1.41 2.73 19.90
CA GLY A 47 2.73 2.09 19.80
C GLY A 47 2.88 1.13 18.62
N PHE A 48 1.91 1.07 17.71
CA PHE A 48 2.00 0.31 16.46
C PHE A 48 2.70 1.11 15.36
N GLN A 49 3.10 0.41 14.29
CA GLN A 49 3.55 1.02 13.06
C GLN A 49 2.40 1.06 12.05
N TRP A 50 2.12 2.23 11.51
CA TRP A 50 1.18 2.44 10.41
C TRP A 50 1.98 2.76 9.15
N ILE A 51 1.84 1.92 8.13
CA ILE A 51 2.53 2.02 6.84
C ILE A 51 1.49 2.25 5.75
N GLU A 52 1.72 3.24 4.91
CA GLU A 52 0.90 3.52 3.72
C GLU A 52 1.77 3.48 2.47
N LEU A 53 1.35 2.71 1.48
CA LEU A 53 1.96 2.66 0.15
C LEU A 53 0.92 3.06 -0.89
N ASP A 54 1.20 4.12 -1.64
CA ASP A 54 0.38 4.53 -2.78
C ASP A 54 1.07 4.09 -4.07
N CYS A 55 0.45 3.19 -4.81
CA CYS A 55 1.03 2.61 -6.01
C CYS A 55 0.10 2.85 -7.21
N SER A 56 0.65 3.36 -8.30
CA SER A 56 -0.09 3.55 -9.56
C SER A 56 -0.13 2.28 -10.38
N ASP A 57 -1.16 2.15 -11.22
CA ASP A 57 -1.30 1.09 -12.23
C ASP A 57 -1.28 -0.36 -11.69
N VAL A 58 -1.60 -0.56 -10.41
CA VAL A 58 -1.77 -1.92 -9.83
C VAL A 58 -3.13 -2.49 -10.26
N ASP A 59 -3.12 -3.63 -10.93
CA ASP A 59 -4.35 -4.36 -11.23
C ASP A 59 -4.93 -5.09 -10.00
N ASP A 60 -6.24 -5.31 -9.99
CA ASP A 60 -6.96 -5.88 -8.85
C ASP A 60 -6.41 -7.25 -8.41
N HIS A 61 -5.94 -8.07 -9.35
CA HIS A 61 -5.39 -9.38 -9.05
C HIS A 61 -4.03 -9.26 -8.35
N SER A 62 -3.11 -8.48 -8.91
CA SER A 62 -1.81 -8.20 -8.31
C SER A 62 -1.95 -7.56 -6.94
N ALA A 63 -2.90 -6.62 -6.80
CA ALA A 63 -3.15 -5.94 -5.55
C ALA A 63 -3.68 -6.88 -4.47
N SER A 64 -4.59 -7.81 -4.83
CA SER A 64 -5.06 -8.87 -3.94
C SER A 64 -3.95 -9.82 -3.51
N VAL A 65 -3.08 -10.23 -4.44
CA VAL A 65 -1.92 -11.09 -4.13
C VAL A 65 -0.96 -10.40 -3.17
N LEU A 66 -0.61 -9.14 -3.42
CA LEU A 66 0.25 -8.34 -2.54
C LEU A 66 -0.36 -8.19 -1.15
N LEU A 67 -1.65 -7.84 -1.07
CA LEU A 67 -2.36 -7.71 0.20
C LEU A 67 -2.30 -9.02 1.02
N ASN A 68 -2.56 -10.16 0.38
CA ASN A 68 -2.51 -11.47 1.04
C ASN A 68 -1.10 -11.82 1.50
N LYS A 69 -0.07 -11.43 0.75
CA LYS A 69 1.34 -11.63 1.14
C LYS A 69 1.73 -10.75 2.32
N VAL A 70 1.30 -9.49 2.34
CA VAL A 70 1.51 -8.59 3.48
C VAL A 70 0.85 -9.13 4.75
N ARG A 71 -0.37 -9.67 4.64
CA ARG A 71 -1.08 -10.30 5.78
C ARG A 71 -0.37 -11.54 6.35
N GLN A 72 0.54 -12.15 5.60
CA GLN A 72 1.33 -13.31 6.06
C GLN A 72 2.57 -12.90 6.87
N ILE A 73 2.92 -11.61 6.92
CA ILE A 73 4.02 -11.12 7.75
C ILE A 73 3.60 -11.21 9.22
N ILE A 74 4.40 -11.88 10.05
CA ILE A 74 4.09 -12.17 11.46
C ILE A 74 3.77 -10.90 12.27
N THR A 75 4.45 -9.79 11.99
CA THR A 75 4.26 -8.52 12.70
C THR A 75 3.04 -7.74 12.22
N VAL A 76 2.40 -8.11 11.11
CA VAL A 76 1.24 -7.41 10.56
C VAL A 76 -0.02 -7.85 11.29
N LYS A 77 -0.73 -6.90 11.89
CA LYS A 77 -2.01 -7.13 12.56
C LYS A 77 -3.19 -6.97 11.61
N SER A 78 -3.13 -5.98 10.73
CA SER A 78 -4.15 -5.76 9.72
C SER A 78 -3.54 -5.12 8.48
N ALA A 79 -4.14 -5.44 7.33
CA ALA A 79 -3.82 -4.78 6.08
C ALA A 79 -5.10 -4.62 5.26
N ARG A 80 -5.25 -3.44 4.65
CA ARG A 80 -6.36 -3.08 3.78
C ARG A 80 -5.85 -2.46 2.49
N ILE A 81 -6.68 -2.54 1.47
CA ILE A 81 -6.46 -1.98 0.15
C ILE A 81 -7.63 -1.06 -0.18
N GLU A 82 -7.32 0.12 -0.72
CA GLU A 82 -8.31 1.11 -1.15
C GLU A 82 -7.93 1.62 -2.54
N THR A 83 -8.86 1.55 -3.50
CA THR A 83 -8.67 2.14 -4.83
C THR A 83 -9.15 3.58 -4.82
N LEU A 84 -8.22 4.52 -4.97
CA LEU A 84 -8.46 5.95 -5.05
C LEU A 84 -8.63 6.35 -6.52
N VAL A 85 -9.80 6.89 -6.87
CA VAL A 85 -10.04 7.48 -8.19
C VAL A 85 -9.54 8.92 -8.18
N LEU A 86 -8.50 9.20 -8.97
CA LEU A 86 -8.02 10.56 -9.21
C LEU A 86 -9.01 11.24 -10.17
N ARG A 87 -10.13 11.75 -9.66
CA ARG A 87 -10.99 12.61 -10.50
C ARG A 87 -10.18 13.82 -10.94
N ALA A 88 -10.07 14.01 -12.25
CA ALA A 88 -9.44 15.18 -12.86
C ALA A 88 -9.98 16.48 -12.23
N ALA A 89 -9.16 17.13 -11.41
CA ALA A 89 -9.36 18.50 -10.98
C ALA A 89 -9.07 19.48 -12.15
N LYS A 90 -9.76 19.29 -13.27
CA LYS A 90 -9.82 20.22 -14.40
C LYS A 90 -11.28 20.29 -14.85
N LEU A 91 -12.06 21.11 -14.17
CA LEU A 91 -13.35 21.66 -14.63
C LEU A 91 -13.80 22.75 -13.63
N ALA A 92 -12.95 23.77 -13.43
CA ALA A 92 -13.32 25.04 -12.82
C ALA A 92 -12.17 26.05 -13.05
N ALA A 93 -12.00 26.48 -14.30
CA ALA A 93 -11.28 27.70 -14.65
C ALA A 93 -12.11 28.41 -15.73
#